data_AF-A0AAU9ZYT4-F1
#
_entry.id   AF-A0AAU9ZYT4-F1
#
_cell.length_a   1.000
_cell.length_b   1.000
_cell.length_c   1.000
_cell.angle_alpha   90.00
_cell.angle_beta   90.00
_cell.angle_gamma   90.00
#
_symmetry.space_group_name_H-M   'P 1'
#
loop_
_entity.id
_entity.type
_entity.pdbx_description
1 polymer ?
#
loop_
_entity_poly.entity_id
_entity_poly.type
_entity_poly.pdbx_seq_one_letter_code
_entity_poly.pdbx_strand_id
1 'polypeptide(L)'
;MLPLLRLLLLALGLHLTRTLNSNDPNVCTFWESFTTTTKESHLRPFSLLPAESCDRPWEDPHTCSQPTVVYRTVYRQVVKVDSRPRLQCCGGYYESGGACVPLCAQECVHGRCVAPNQCQCAPGWRGDDCSSECAPGMWGPRCDKLCHCGNSSSCDPKSGACFCPSGLEPPNCLQPCPPGHYGPACQFGCHCHGASCDPKNGACFCPPGRTGPRCVMRP
;
A
#
# COMPACT_ATOMS: atom_id res chain seq x y z
N MET A 1 0.81 -42.82 24.18
CA MET A 1 0.29 -42.06 23.01
C MET A 1 -0.48 -40.79 23.38
N LEU A 2 -0.97 -40.61 24.62
CA LEU A 2 -1.60 -39.36 25.08
C LEU A 2 -0.68 -38.15 25.43
N PRO A 3 0.63 -38.27 25.74
CA PRO A 3 1.41 -37.10 26.15
C PRO A 3 1.91 -36.27 24.95
N LEU A 4 2.09 -36.88 23.78
CA LEU A 4 2.45 -36.19 22.53
C LEU A 4 1.29 -35.34 21.98
N LEU A 5 0.04 -35.75 22.18
CA LEU A 5 -1.14 -34.99 21.79
C LEU A 5 -1.32 -33.71 22.64
N ARG A 6 -0.90 -33.74 23.92
CA ARG A 6 -0.88 -32.55 24.79
C ARG A 6 0.23 -31.56 24.44
N LEU A 7 1.39 -32.02 23.96
CA LEU A 7 2.43 -31.12 23.43
C LEU A 7 2.02 -30.49 22.09
N LEU A 8 1.32 -31.21 21.21
CA LEU A 8 0.77 -30.61 19.99
C LEU A 8 -0.25 -29.51 20.29
N LEU A 9 -1.11 -29.69 21.30
CA LEU A 9 -2.10 -28.67 21.72
C LEU A 9 -1.46 -27.40 22.31
N LEU A 10 -0.30 -27.52 22.96
CA LEU A 10 0.48 -26.37 23.45
C LEU A 10 1.25 -25.66 22.32
N ALA A 11 1.64 -26.37 21.27
CA ALA A 11 2.25 -25.78 20.06
C ALA A 11 1.21 -25.11 19.14
N LEU A 12 -0.05 -25.59 19.14
CA LEU A 12 -1.18 -24.96 18.45
C LEU A 12 -1.68 -23.67 19.13
N GLY A 13 -1.26 -23.39 20.37
CA GLY A 13 -1.57 -22.16 21.09
C GLY A 13 -0.61 -20.99 20.84
N LEU A 14 0.43 -21.17 20.03
CA LEU A 14 1.48 -20.17 19.76
C LEU A 14 1.27 -19.34 18.47
N HIS A 15 0.08 -19.38 17.88
CA HIS A 15 -0.34 -18.49 16.80
C HIS A 15 -1.65 -17.82 17.23
N LEU A 16 -1.85 -16.50 17.31
CA LEU A 16 -1.04 -15.34 16.96
C LEU A 16 -1.42 -14.25 17.97
N THR A 17 -0.50 -13.75 18.78
CA THR A 17 -0.70 -12.36 19.23
C THR A 17 -0.52 -11.52 17.98
N ARG A 18 -1.63 -11.10 17.37
CA ARG A 18 -1.64 -10.12 16.28
C ARG A 18 -1.11 -8.80 16.84
N THR A 19 0.20 -8.68 16.87
CA THR A 19 0.89 -7.44 17.19
C THR A 19 1.32 -6.84 15.88
N LEU A 20 0.72 -5.69 15.54
CA LEU A 20 1.20 -4.86 14.45
C LEU A 20 2.70 -4.62 14.62
N ASN A 21 3.45 -4.77 13.53
CA ASN A 21 4.89 -4.53 13.55
C ASN A 21 5.13 -3.03 13.79
N SER A 22 5.79 -2.66 14.90
CA SER A 22 6.02 -1.25 15.21
C SER A 22 7.01 -0.55 14.27
N ASN A 23 7.70 -1.29 13.40
CA ASN A 23 8.59 -0.74 12.38
C ASN A 23 7.89 -0.43 11.05
N ASP A 24 6.62 -0.81 10.89
CA ASP A 24 5.84 -0.49 9.69
C ASP A 24 5.50 1.02 9.70
N PRO A 25 5.85 1.78 8.63
CA PRO A 25 5.56 3.22 8.55
C PRO A 25 4.06 3.55 8.59
N ASN A 26 3.19 2.56 8.34
CA ASN A 26 1.74 2.71 8.35
C ASN A 26 1.12 2.30 9.69
N VAL A 27 1.94 2.07 10.73
CA VAL A 27 1.50 1.83 12.11
C VAL A 27 1.65 3.12 12.91
N CYS A 28 0.52 3.61 13.41
CA CYS A 28 0.40 4.83 14.19
C CYS A 28 0.17 4.50 15.67
N THR A 29 0.66 5.38 16.55
CA THR A 29 0.42 5.28 18.00
C THR A 29 -0.78 6.14 18.38
N PHE A 30 -1.83 5.52 18.92
CA PHE A 30 -3.01 6.20 19.44
C PHE A 30 -3.07 6.14 20.96
N TRP A 31 -3.64 7.15 21.60
CA TRP A 31 -3.79 7.23 23.06
C TRP A 31 -5.19 6.80 23.48
N GLU A 32 -5.29 5.62 24.10
CA GLU A 32 -6.54 5.13 24.67
C GLU A 32 -6.63 5.62 26.12
N SER A 33 -7.75 6.26 26.48
CA SER A 33 -8.05 6.62 27.87
C SER A 33 -8.72 5.45 28.57
N PHE A 34 -8.33 5.21 29.83
CA PHE A 34 -8.93 4.20 30.68
C PHE A 34 -9.16 4.76 32.07
N THR A 35 -10.16 4.22 32.76
CA THR A 35 -10.54 4.65 34.10
C THR A 35 -10.12 3.64 35.14
N THR A 36 -9.46 4.10 36.20
CA THR A 36 -9.05 3.29 37.34
C THR A 36 -9.70 3.82 38.60
N THR A 37 -10.34 2.95 39.38
CA THR A 37 -10.91 3.32 40.67
C THR A 37 -9.83 3.30 41.75
N THR A 38 -9.51 4.46 42.29
CA THR A 38 -8.50 4.61 43.35
C THR A 38 -9.16 5.11 44.63
N LYS A 39 -8.64 4.65 45.78
CA LYS A 39 -9.01 5.21 47.09
C LYS A 39 -8.18 6.46 47.34
N GLU A 40 -8.85 7.60 47.44
CA GLU A 40 -8.22 8.87 47.79
C GLU A 40 -8.66 9.30 49.19
N SER A 41 -7.74 9.82 49.99
CA SER A 41 -8.02 10.38 51.31
C SER A 41 -8.46 11.84 51.21
N HIS A 42 -9.52 12.20 51.93
CA HIS A 42 -10.05 13.56 51.97
C HIS A 42 -10.48 13.94 53.40
N LEU A 43 -10.37 15.22 53.75
CA LEU A 43 -10.78 15.77 55.05
C LEU A 43 -12.29 16.05 55.06
N ARG A 44 -13.06 15.23 55.78
CA ARG A 44 -14.50 15.45 55.94
C ARG A 44 -14.79 16.08 57.32
N PRO A 45 -15.65 17.11 57.39
CA PRO A 45 -16.08 17.69 58.67
C PRO A 45 -17.07 16.78 59.40
N PHE A 46 -16.93 16.67 60.71
CA PHE A 46 -17.83 15.97 61.64
C PHE A 46 -18.22 16.90 62.77
N SER A 47 -19.51 16.98 63.08
CA SER A 47 -20.04 17.76 64.22
C SER A 47 -19.93 16.93 65.50
N LEU A 48 -19.14 17.40 66.45
CA LEU A 48 -19.13 16.84 67.80
C LEU A 48 -20.07 17.66 68.67
N LEU A 49 -21.09 17.00 69.22
CA LEU A 49 -21.99 17.59 70.20
C LEU A 49 -21.25 17.76 71.53
N PRO A 50 -21.46 18.87 72.25
CA PRO A 50 -20.97 19.03 73.62
C PRO A 50 -21.49 17.92 74.54
N ALA A 51 -20.71 17.56 75.57
CA ALA A 51 -21.08 16.51 76.51
C ALA A 51 -22.23 16.91 77.46
N GLU A 52 -22.52 18.20 77.59
CA GLU A 52 -23.60 18.72 78.44
C GLU A 52 -24.86 19.02 77.62
N SER A 53 -26.03 18.58 78.08
CA SER A 53 -27.32 18.78 77.41
C SER A 53 -27.91 20.16 77.69
N CYS A 54 -28.21 20.94 76.64
CA CYS A 54 -28.84 22.27 76.74
C CYS A 54 -30.37 22.20 76.99
N ASP A 55 -30.84 21.36 77.92
CA ASP A 55 -32.27 21.14 78.23
C ASP A 55 -32.73 21.83 79.53
N ARG A 56 -32.02 22.85 80.03
CA ARG A 56 -32.40 23.59 81.25
C ARG A 56 -33.13 24.90 80.92
N PRO A 57 -34.46 25.01 81.14
CA PRO A 57 -35.25 26.12 80.61
C PRO A 57 -35.21 27.43 81.42
N TRP A 58 -34.71 27.45 82.67
CA TRP A 58 -35.04 28.51 83.64
C TRP A 58 -33.89 28.96 84.57
N GLU A 59 -32.68 29.13 84.02
CA GLU A 59 -31.61 29.93 84.66
C GLU A 59 -30.94 30.82 83.57
N ASP A 60 -30.42 31.98 83.96
CA ASP A 60 -29.84 33.08 83.15
C ASP A 60 -28.78 32.68 82.09
N PRO A 61 -28.43 33.55 81.11
CA PRO A 61 -28.22 33.24 79.69
C PRO A 61 -27.23 32.09 79.48
N HIS A 62 -27.76 30.88 79.40
CA HIS A 62 -26.99 29.67 79.11
C HIS A 62 -26.35 29.81 77.73
N THR A 63 -25.07 30.18 77.74
CA THR A 63 -24.20 30.16 76.57
C THR A 63 -24.05 28.70 76.17
N CYS A 64 -25.00 28.18 75.37
CA CYS A 64 -24.95 26.82 74.88
C CYS A 64 -23.70 26.69 74.02
N SER A 65 -22.78 25.84 74.45
CA SER A 65 -21.54 25.61 73.71
C SER A 65 -21.87 25.08 72.32
N GLN A 66 -21.42 25.77 71.28
CA GLN A 66 -21.74 25.40 69.91
C GLN A 66 -21.07 24.06 69.56
N PRO A 67 -21.72 23.17 68.78
CA PRO A 67 -21.07 21.97 68.27
C PRO A 67 -19.76 22.31 67.57
N THR A 68 -18.69 21.62 67.95
CA THR A 68 -17.37 21.85 67.37
C THR A 68 -17.23 21.03 66.08
N VAL A 69 -16.77 21.66 65.00
CA VAL A 69 -16.47 20.98 63.74
C VAL A 69 -15.05 20.43 63.80
N VAL A 70 -14.91 19.10 63.74
CA VAL A 70 -13.62 18.43 63.63
C VAL A 70 -13.45 17.83 62.23
N TYR A 71 -12.27 17.98 61.65
CA TYR A 71 -11.95 17.37 60.36
C TYR A 71 -11.29 16.01 60.59
N ARG A 72 -11.84 14.97 59.96
CA ARG A 72 -11.23 13.63 60.01
C ARG A 72 -10.95 13.16 58.59
N THR A 73 -9.82 12.47 58.42
CA THR A 73 -9.45 11.84 57.15
C THR A 73 -10.37 10.66 56.88
N VAL A 74 -11.11 10.71 55.78
CA VAL A 74 -11.95 9.62 55.28
C VAL A 74 -11.53 9.25 53.87
N TYR A 75 -11.79 8.00 53.47
CA TYR A 75 -11.49 7.53 52.11
C TYR A 75 -12.72 7.62 51.23
N ARG A 76 -12.55 8.14 50.02
CA ARG A 76 -13.56 8.07 48.95
C ARG A 76 -13.01 7.34 47.74
N GLN A 77 -13.88 6.69 46.99
CA GLN A 77 -13.52 6.13 45.69
C GLN A 77 -13.57 7.25 44.66
N VAL A 78 -12.48 7.42 43.92
CA VAL A 78 -12.36 8.39 42.84
C VAL A 78 -12.02 7.64 41.57
N VAL A 79 -12.67 8.02 40.47
CA VAL A 79 -12.37 7.50 39.14
C VAL A 79 -11.27 8.36 38.56
N LYS A 80 -10.06 7.80 38.45
CA LYS A 80 -8.92 8.44 37.80
C LYS A 80 -8.91 8.06 36.33
N VAL A 81 -8.73 9.04 35.46
CA VAL A 81 -8.55 8.82 34.02
C VAL A 81 -7.05 8.86 33.74
N ASP A 82 -6.51 7.77 33.19
CA ASP A 82 -5.12 7.67 32.73
C ASP A 82 -5.12 7.35 31.22
N SER A 83 -3.98 7.54 30.55
CA SER A 83 -3.83 7.27 29.11
C SER A 83 -2.70 6.28 28.86
N ARG A 84 -2.88 5.42 27.84
CA ARG A 84 -1.84 4.47 27.40
C ARG A 84 -1.71 4.48 25.88
N PRO A 85 -0.50 4.28 25.33
CA PRO A 85 -0.31 4.17 23.89
C PRO A 85 -0.76 2.79 23.39
N ARG A 86 -1.42 2.76 22.23
CA ARG A 86 -1.73 1.56 21.45
C ARG A 86 -1.28 1.73 20.02
N LEU A 87 -0.78 0.66 19.42
CA LEU A 87 -0.44 0.62 18.00
C LEU A 87 -1.68 0.24 17.20
N GLN A 88 -1.98 1.01 16.16
CA GLN A 88 -3.06 0.75 15.21
C GLN A 88 -2.61 1.19 13.82
N CYS A 89 -3.18 0.61 12.77
CA CYS A 89 -2.96 1.13 11.42
C CYS A 89 -3.42 2.59 11.33
N CYS A 90 -2.64 3.40 10.61
CA CYS A 90 -2.96 4.78 10.35
C CYS A 90 -4.27 4.92 9.53
N GLY A 91 -4.85 6.11 9.52
CA GLY A 91 -6.09 6.37 8.77
C GLY A 91 -5.97 5.99 7.30
N GLY A 92 -6.95 5.24 6.79
CA GLY A 92 -6.94 4.73 5.41
C GLY A 92 -6.19 3.40 5.23
N TYR A 93 -5.77 2.74 6.32
CA TYR A 93 -5.21 1.39 6.30
C TYR A 93 -6.03 0.47 7.20
N TYR A 94 -6.10 -0.82 6.85
CA TYR A 94 -6.71 -1.86 7.66
C TYR A 94 -5.69 -2.93 8.03
N GLU A 95 -5.91 -3.59 9.17
CA GLU A 95 -5.03 -4.65 9.63
C GLU A 95 -5.36 -5.97 8.90
N SER A 96 -4.35 -6.54 8.24
CA SER A 96 -4.42 -7.88 7.67
C SER A 96 -3.14 -8.64 7.99
N GLY A 97 -3.24 -9.71 8.77
CA GLY A 97 -2.09 -10.57 9.09
C GLY A 97 -0.95 -9.88 9.86
N GLY A 98 -1.23 -8.83 10.64
CA GLY A 98 -0.21 -8.04 11.35
C GLY A 98 0.51 -6.98 10.52
N ALA A 99 0.06 -6.76 9.27
CA ALA A 99 0.50 -5.67 8.41
C ALA A 99 -0.65 -4.68 8.15
N CYS A 100 -0.30 -3.43 7.88
CA CYS A 100 -1.27 -2.41 7.50
C CYS A 100 -1.41 -2.34 5.98
N VAL A 101 -2.57 -2.74 5.48
CA VAL A 101 -2.89 -2.76 4.06
C VAL A 101 -3.70 -1.50 3.70
N PRO A 102 -3.37 -0.77 2.63
CA PRO A 102 -4.09 0.46 2.28
C PRO A 102 -5.52 0.17 1.80
N LEU A 103 -6.43 1.10 2.10
CA LEU A 103 -7.81 1.12 1.64
C LEU A 103 -7.93 2.03 0.42
N CYS A 104 -8.38 1.48 -0.70
CA CYS A 104 -8.77 2.25 -1.87
C CYS A 104 -10.30 2.18 -2.01
N ALA A 105 -10.97 3.34 -2.05
CA ALA A 105 -12.42 3.44 -2.20
C ALA A 105 -12.91 2.91 -3.55
N GLN A 106 -12.08 3.07 -4.59
CA GLN A 106 -12.27 2.44 -5.89
C GLN A 106 -11.27 1.29 -6.05
N GLU A 107 -11.71 0.23 -6.71
CA GLU A 107 -10.84 -0.89 -7.03
C GLU A 107 -9.86 -0.49 -8.14
N CYS A 108 -8.57 -0.79 -7.94
CA CYS A 108 -7.55 -0.56 -8.96
C CYS A 108 -7.64 -1.69 -10.02
N VAL A 109 -8.41 -1.49 -11.10
CA VAL A 109 -8.74 -2.53 -12.09
C VAL A 109 -7.50 -3.21 -12.66
N HIS A 110 -6.56 -2.42 -13.19
CA HIS A 110 -5.28 -2.89 -13.71
C HIS A 110 -4.12 -2.35 -12.87
N GLY A 111 -4.17 -2.56 -11.56
CA GLY A 111 -3.14 -2.05 -10.66
C GLY A 111 -3.21 -2.63 -9.26
N ARG A 112 -2.55 -1.96 -8.33
CA ARG A 112 -2.61 -2.28 -6.89
C ARG A 112 -2.74 -1.02 -6.05
N CYS A 113 -3.44 -1.13 -4.93
CA CYS A 113 -3.53 -0.06 -3.94
C CYS A 113 -2.19 0.05 -3.19
N VAL A 114 -1.53 1.20 -3.25
CA VAL A 114 -0.22 1.44 -2.60
C VAL A 114 -0.30 2.40 -1.41
N ALA A 115 -1.30 3.27 -1.41
CA ALA A 115 -1.61 4.16 -0.31
C ALA A 115 -3.14 4.42 -0.30
N PRO A 116 -3.70 5.07 0.74
CA PRO A 116 -5.13 5.32 0.81
C PRO A 116 -5.62 6.06 -0.42
N ASN A 117 -6.56 5.45 -1.15
CA ASN A 117 -7.08 5.96 -2.42
C ASN A 117 -6.02 6.28 -3.49
N GLN A 118 -4.88 5.59 -3.47
CA GLN A 118 -3.82 5.75 -4.46
C GLN A 118 -3.50 4.41 -5.12
N CYS A 119 -3.84 4.30 -6.40
CA CYS A 119 -3.52 3.16 -7.23
C CYS A 119 -2.16 3.33 -7.91
N GLN A 120 -1.36 2.27 -7.89
CA GLN A 120 -0.23 2.10 -8.78
C GLN A 120 -0.67 1.24 -9.98
N CYS A 121 -0.78 1.86 -11.14
CA CYS A 121 -1.22 1.19 -12.36
C CYS A 121 -0.13 0.28 -12.93
N ALA A 122 -0.56 -0.82 -13.54
CA ALA A 122 0.28 -1.65 -14.38
C ALA A 122 0.71 -0.86 -15.63
N PRO A 123 1.87 -1.17 -16.22
CA PRO A 123 2.31 -0.54 -17.47
C PRO A 123 1.23 -0.65 -18.55
N GLY A 124 0.99 0.46 -19.26
CA GLY A 124 -0.04 0.55 -20.30
C GLY A 124 -1.41 1.03 -19.81
N TRP A 125 -1.59 1.22 -18.51
CA TRP A 125 -2.82 1.70 -17.89
C TRP A 125 -2.59 3.01 -17.12
N ARG A 126 -3.64 3.81 -17.00
CA ARG A 126 -3.70 5.11 -16.31
C ARG A 126 -5.09 5.40 -15.77
N GLY A 127 -5.22 6.54 -15.12
CA GLY A 127 -6.42 6.96 -14.40
C GLY A 127 -6.28 6.66 -12.91
N ASP A 128 -7.16 7.24 -12.11
CA ASP A 128 -7.12 7.09 -10.65
C ASP A 128 -7.40 5.65 -10.21
N ASP A 129 -8.17 4.89 -11.01
CA ASP A 129 -8.55 3.48 -10.81
C ASP A 129 -7.85 2.51 -11.78
N CYS A 130 -6.94 3.00 -12.62
CA CYS A 130 -6.24 2.21 -13.64
C CYS A 130 -7.18 1.53 -14.66
N SER A 131 -8.34 2.13 -14.95
CA SER A 131 -9.30 1.61 -15.94
C SER A 131 -8.99 2.03 -17.39
N SER A 132 -8.22 3.10 -17.58
CA SER A 132 -7.99 3.68 -18.90
C SER A 132 -6.65 3.25 -19.47
N GLU A 133 -6.62 2.89 -20.74
CA GLU A 133 -5.35 2.59 -21.42
C GLU A 133 -4.55 3.88 -21.70
N CYS A 134 -3.24 3.71 -21.93
CA CYS A 134 -2.40 4.80 -22.41
C CYS A 134 -2.90 5.32 -23.76
N ALA A 135 -2.76 6.64 -23.96
CA ALA A 135 -2.98 7.23 -25.27
C ALA A 135 -1.97 6.65 -26.28
N PRO A 136 -2.34 6.53 -27.57
CA PRO A 136 -1.40 6.13 -28.61
C PRO A 136 -0.16 7.02 -28.61
N GLY A 137 1.02 6.41 -28.73
CA GLY A 137 2.28 7.16 -28.65
C GLY A 137 2.82 7.37 -27.23
N MET A 138 2.16 6.85 -26.20
CA MET A 138 2.62 6.93 -24.81
C MET A 138 2.74 5.53 -24.18
N TRP A 139 3.67 5.36 -23.24
CA TRP A 139 3.90 4.10 -22.56
C TRP A 139 4.36 4.28 -21.11
N GLY A 140 4.35 3.19 -20.34
CA GLY A 140 4.83 3.14 -18.96
C GLY A 140 3.72 3.13 -17.90
N PRO A 141 4.08 3.14 -16.60
CA PRO A 141 3.15 2.94 -15.47
C PRO A 141 2.23 4.13 -15.18
N ARG A 142 2.42 5.26 -15.87
CA ARG A 142 1.53 6.44 -15.85
C ARG A 142 1.32 7.04 -17.25
N CYS A 143 1.73 6.31 -18.29
CA CYS A 143 1.74 6.81 -19.65
C CYS A 143 2.47 8.15 -19.79
N ASP A 144 3.55 8.37 -19.04
CA ASP A 144 4.33 9.61 -19.01
C ASP A 144 5.52 9.60 -19.97
N LYS A 145 5.77 8.47 -20.64
CA LYS A 145 6.87 8.32 -21.59
C LYS A 145 6.36 8.33 -23.02
N LEU A 146 7.01 9.11 -23.88
CA LEU A 146 6.71 9.15 -25.32
C LEU A 146 7.34 7.95 -26.03
N CYS A 147 6.63 7.38 -27.00
CA CYS A 147 7.17 6.41 -27.95
C CYS A 147 8.20 7.12 -28.86
N HIS A 148 9.42 6.61 -28.92
CA HIS A 148 10.49 7.16 -29.78
C HIS A 148 10.63 6.34 -31.07
N CYS A 149 9.53 6.12 -31.76
CA CYS A 149 9.48 5.28 -32.95
C CYS A 149 9.51 6.11 -34.24
N GLY A 150 10.27 5.65 -35.24
CA GLY A 150 10.37 6.26 -36.56
C GLY A 150 9.10 6.13 -37.39
N ASN A 151 8.89 7.08 -38.31
CA ASN A 151 7.81 7.06 -39.30
C ASN A 151 6.41 6.81 -38.70
N SER A 152 6.07 7.45 -37.57
CA SER A 152 4.73 7.35 -36.94
C SER A 152 4.29 5.93 -36.53
N SER A 153 5.24 5.01 -36.30
CA SER A 153 4.91 3.68 -35.78
C SER A 153 4.43 3.78 -34.33
N SER A 154 3.35 3.06 -34.00
CA SER A 154 2.87 2.96 -32.62
C SER A 154 3.85 2.10 -31.81
N CYS A 155 3.87 2.30 -30.49
CA CYS A 155 4.61 1.43 -29.58
C CYS A 155 3.67 0.70 -28.64
N ASP A 156 4.14 -0.43 -28.12
CA ASP A 156 3.47 -1.17 -27.07
C ASP A 156 3.36 -0.27 -25.81
N PRO A 157 2.15 0.01 -25.32
CA PRO A 157 1.95 0.90 -24.18
C PRO A 157 2.54 0.35 -22.87
N LYS A 158 2.81 -0.96 -22.80
CA LYS A 158 3.40 -1.62 -21.62
C LYS A 158 4.91 -1.53 -21.61
N SER A 159 5.55 -1.87 -22.73
CA SER A 159 7.01 -2.02 -22.84
C SER A 159 7.71 -0.81 -23.47
N GLY A 160 6.99 -0.02 -24.26
CA GLY A 160 7.56 1.04 -25.11
C GLY A 160 8.19 0.52 -26.41
N ALA A 161 8.11 -0.79 -26.69
CA ALA A 161 8.67 -1.39 -27.90
C ALA A 161 7.91 -0.94 -29.15
N CYS A 162 8.63 -0.46 -30.16
CA CYS A 162 8.03 0.01 -31.40
C CYS A 162 7.55 -1.17 -32.27
N PHE A 163 6.36 -1.03 -32.85
CA PHE A 163 5.89 -1.96 -33.87
C PHE A 163 6.52 -1.62 -35.22
N CYS A 164 7.69 -2.18 -35.49
CA CYS A 164 8.40 -1.93 -36.74
C CYS A 164 7.74 -2.65 -37.93
N PRO A 165 7.42 -1.94 -39.03
CA PRO A 165 7.01 -2.60 -40.26
C PRO A 165 8.18 -3.42 -40.84
N SER A 166 7.86 -4.43 -41.65
CA SER A 166 8.85 -5.27 -42.31
C SER A 166 9.87 -4.44 -43.09
N GLY A 167 11.15 -4.76 -42.90
CA GLY A 167 12.27 -4.07 -43.53
C GLY A 167 12.89 -2.92 -42.73
N LEU A 168 12.40 -2.63 -41.52
CA LEU A 168 13.03 -1.72 -40.58
C LEU A 168 13.56 -2.46 -39.35
N GLU A 169 14.72 -2.01 -38.86
CA GLU A 169 15.40 -2.60 -37.71
C GLU A 169 14.86 -2.02 -36.39
N PRO A 170 14.57 -2.88 -35.38
CA PRO A 170 14.36 -2.45 -34.00
C PRO A 170 15.63 -1.77 -33.43
N PRO A 171 15.54 -0.99 -32.33
CA PRO A 171 14.36 -0.76 -31.49
C PRO A 171 13.44 0.38 -31.96
N ASN A 172 13.95 1.32 -32.76
CA ASN A 172 13.22 2.57 -33.08
C ASN A 172 12.66 2.61 -34.51
N CYS A 173 12.84 1.57 -35.32
CA CYS A 173 12.33 1.50 -36.70
C CYS A 173 12.78 2.69 -37.58
N LEU A 174 14.00 3.19 -37.38
CA LEU A 174 14.56 4.31 -38.14
C LEU A 174 15.46 3.85 -39.29
N GLN A 175 16.15 2.72 -39.11
CA GLN A 175 17.11 2.19 -40.09
C GLN A 175 16.49 1.01 -40.84
N PRO A 176 16.82 0.82 -42.13
CA PRO A 176 16.47 -0.39 -42.86
C PRO A 176 17.20 -1.61 -42.29
N CYS A 177 16.71 -2.81 -42.60
CA CYS A 177 17.40 -4.04 -42.22
C CYS A 177 18.85 -4.09 -42.73
N PRO A 178 19.76 -4.71 -41.96
CA PRO A 178 21.13 -4.88 -42.39
C PRO A 178 21.20 -5.74 -43.67
N PRO A 179 22.22 -5.54 -44.53
CA PRO A 179 22.37 -6.30 -45.76
C PRO A 179 22.30 -7.80 -45.52
N GLY A 180 21.47 -8.49 -46.31
CA GLY A 180 21.27 -9.93 -46.19
C GLY A 180 20.19 -10.35 -45.19
N HIS A 181 19.46 -9.41 -44.58
CA HIS A 181 18.31 -9.69 -43.73
C HIS A 181 17.03 -9.00 -44.24
N TYR A 182 15.88 -9.60 -43.94
CA TYR A 182 14.58 -9.07 -44.34
C TYR A 182 13.44 -9.43 -43.38
N GLY A 183 12.28 -8.82 -43.60
CA GLY A 183 11.02 -9.13 -42.91
C GLY A 183 10.85 -8.40 -41.57
N PRO A 184 9.89 -8.82 -40.72
CA PRO A 184 9.65 -8.22 -39.42
C PRO A 184 10.86 -8.40 -38.50
N ALA A 185 11.30 -7.31 -37.88
CA ALA A 185 12.48 -7.26 -37.01
C ALA A 185 13.77 -7.84 -37.65
N CYS A 186 13.85 -7.88 -38.98
CA CYS A 186 15.01 -8.36 -39.75
C CYS A 186 15.43 -9.80 -39.38
N GLN A 187 14.49 -10.64 -38.97
CA GLN A 187 14.78 -11.99 -38.46
C GLN A 187 15.11 -13.00 -39.57
N PHE A 188 14.76 -12.72 -40.83
CA PHE A 188 14.93 -13.66 -41.94
C PHE A 188 16.18 -13.35 -42.74
N GLY A 189 17.01 -14.37 -43.00
CA GLY A 189 18.22 -14.25 -43.82
C GLY A 189 17.95 -14.45 -45.32
N CYS A 190 18.54 -13.60 -46.14
CA CYS A 190 18.42 -13.64 -47.60
C CYS A 190 19.25 -14.77 -48.20
N HIS A 191 18.65 -15.48 -49.16
CA HIS A 191 19.27 -16.63 -49.82
C HIS A 191 19.53 -16.39 -51.32
N CYS A 192 20.22 -15.28 -51.61
CA CYS A 192 20.41 -14.76 -52.97
C CYS A 192 21.78 -15.08 -53.61
N HIS A 193 22.50 -16.07 -53.06
CA HIS A 193 23.77 -16.58 -53.61
C HIS A 193 24.80 -15.48 -53.96
N GLY A 194 24.96 -14.52 -53.04
CA GLY A 194 25.89 -13.39 -53.16
C GLY A 194 25.28 -12.08 -53.66
N ALA A 195 24.01 -12.06 -54.05
CA ALA A 195 23.30 -10.85 -54.46
C ALA A 195 22.56 -10.16 -53.29
N SER A 196 22.24 -8.87 -53.46
CA SER A 196 21.43 -8.11 -52.50
C SER A 196 19.96 -8.53 -52.56
N CYS A 197 19.21 -8.26 -51.49
CA CYS A 197 17.79 -8.56 -51.37
C CYS A 197 17.00 -7.35 -50.87
N ASP A 198 15.71 -7.31 -51.18
CA ASP A 198 14.78 -6.33 -50.64
C ASP A 198 14.55 -6.60 -49.14
N PRO A 199 14.78 -5.60 -48.26
CA PRO A 199 14.66 -5.78 -46.81
C PRO A 199 13.21 -6.03 -46.35
N LYS A 200 12.19 -5.72 -47.15
CA LYS A 200 10.78 -5.90 -46.76
C LYS A 200 10.31 -7.34 -47.00
N ASN A 201 10.61 -7.90 -48.16
CA ASN A 201 10.05 -9.19 -48.61
C ASN A 201 11.11 -10.26 -48.96
N GLY A 202 12.40 -9.91 -48.97
CA GLY A 202 13.49 -10.84 -49.25
C GLY A 202 13.71 -11.14 -50.73
N ALA A 203 13.06 -10.41 -51.65
CA ALA A 203 13.23 -10.61 -53.08
C ALA A 203 14.67 -10.30 -53.52
N CYS A 204 15.29 -11.22 -54.27
CA CYS A 204 16.67 -11.06 -54.69
C CYS A 204 16.82 -10.16 -55.91
N PHE A 205 17.79 -9.24 -55.86
CA PHE A 205 18.19 -8.42 -56.99
C PHE A 205 19.32 -9.11 -57.77
N CYS A 206 18.96 -9.95 -58.75
CA CYS A 206 19.94 -10.77 -59.45
C CYS A 206 20.87 -9.95 -60.37
N PRO A 207 22.18 -10.24 -60.38
CA PRO A 207 23.11 -9.62 -61.31
C PRO A 207 22.86 -10.10 -62.75
N PRO A 208 23.37 -9.38 -63.76
CA PRO A 208 23.23 -9.77 -65.16
C PRO A 208 23.67 -11.22 -65.41
N GLY A 209 22.88 -11.98 -66.19
CA GLY A 209 23.17 -13.38 -66.50
C GLY A 209 22.73 -14.39 -65.43
N ARG A 210 21.97 -13.97 -64.41
CA ARG A 210 21.31 -14.87 -63.46
C ARG A 210 19.84 -14.49 -63.25
N THR A 211 18.97 -15.48 -63.08
CA THR A 211 17.53 -15.30 -62.86
C THR A 211 17.00 -16.21 -61.75
N GLY A 212 15.74 -16.01 -61.36
CA GLY A 212 15.04 -16.82 -60.35
C GLY A 212 15.08 -16.28 -58.93
N PRO A 213 14.32 -16.90 -58.01
CA PRO A 213 14.13 -16.40 -56.64
C PRO A 213 15.39 -16.45 -55.77
N ARG A 214 16.43 -17.16 -56.19
CA ARG A 214 17.73 -17.29 -55.48
C ARG A 214 18.93 -16.91 -56.34
N CYS A 215 18.70 -16.38 -57.54
CA CYS A 215 19.74 -16.04 -58.51
C CYS A 215 20.68 -17.21 -58.84
N VAL A 216 20.10 -18.39 -59.07
CA VAL A 216 20.84 -19.63 -59.41
C VAL A 216 20.61 -20.10 -60.84
N MET A 217 19.56 -19.61 -61.50
CA MET A 217 19.26 -19.99 -62.88
C MET A 217 20.10 -19.15 -63.82
N ARG A 218 20.68 -19.78 -64.85
CA ARG A 218 21.29 -19.07 -65.97
C ARG A 218 20.23 -18.95 -67.08
N PRO A 219 20.10 -17.77 -67.71
CA PRO A 219 19.18 -17.57 -68.83
C PRO A 219 19.58 -18.39 -70.05
#